data_AF-A0AAD7ZTQ6-F1
#
_entry.id   AF-A0AAD7ZTQ6-F1
#
_cell.length_a   1.000
_cell.length_b   1.000
_cell.length_c   1.000
_cell.angle_alpha   90.00
_cell.angle_beta   90.00
_cell.angle_gamma   90.00
#
_symmetry.space_group_name_H-M   'P 1'
#
loop_
_entity.id
_entity.type
_entity.pdbx_description
1 polymer ?
#
loop_
_entity_poly.entity_id
_entity_poly.type
_entity_poly.pdbx_seq_one_letter_code
_entity_poly.pdbx_strand_id
1 'polypeptide(L)' 'VNLDVHQFKPDELTVKMVDDFVVAESKHEEMQDEHGYISRQFQCRYKLPSDMDPGSVLSQLSSDGVLIMLLC' A
#
# COMPACT_ATOMS: atom_id res chain seq x y z
N VAL A 1 0.68 -11.39 -2.00
CA VAL A 1 -0.47 -10.74 -1.31
C VAL A 1 -1.04 -9.71 -2.25
N ASN A 2 -2.38 -9.60 -2.35
CA ASN A 2 -3.04 -8.63 -3.24
C ASN A 2 -3.91 -7.68 -2.42
N LEU A 3 -3.76 -6.38 -2.66
CA LEU A 3 -4.50 -5.31 -1.99
C LEU A 3 -5.21 -4.47 -3.04
N ASP A 4 -6.52 -4.32 -2.91
CA ASP A 4 -7.29 -3.37 -3.71
C ASP A 4 -7.02 -1.94 -3.20
N VAL A 5 -6.46 -1.10 -4.06
CA VAL A 5 -6.07 0.28 -3.76
C VAL A 5 -6.62 1.26 -4.81
N HIS A 6 -7.66 0.90 -5.56
CA HIS A 6 -8.17 1.73 -6.67
C HIS A 6 -8.65 3.14 -6.25
N GLN A 7 -8.94 3.33 -4.96
CA GLN A 7 -9.36 4.62 -4.40
C GLN A 7 -8.21 5.59 -4.12
N PHE A 8 -6.96 5.17 -4.36
CA PHE A 8 -5.74 5.93 -4.08
C PHE A 8 -4.92 6.10 -5.36
N LYS A 9 -4.24 7.23 -5.50
CA LYS A 9 -3.35 7.45 -6.65
C LYS A 9 -2.04 6.70 -6.44
N PRO A 10 -1.37 6.25 -7.52
CA PRO A 10 -0.05 5.62 -7.43
C PRO A 10 0.97 6.42 -6.60
N ASP A 11 1.02 7.74 -6.79
CA ASP A 11 1.95 8.62 -6.07
C ASP A 11 1.60 8.84 -4.58
N GLU A 12 0.40 8.45 -4.16
CA GLU A 12 -0.03 8.49 -2.75
C GLU A 12 0.25 7.17 -2.02
N LEU A 13 0.66 6.12 -2.74
CA LEU A 13 0.93 4.79 -2.19
C LEU A 13 2.40 4.68 -1.78
N THR A 14 2.63 4.18 -0.57
CA THR A 14 3.96 3.85 -0.07
C THR A 14 3.99 2.40 0.39
N VAL A 15 5.01 1.66 -0.07
CA VAL A 15 5.34 0.31 0.43
C VAL A 15 6.71 0.37 1.06
N LYS A 16 6.82 -0.02 2.33
CA LYS A 16 8.06 0.06 3.10
C LYS A 16 8.20 -1.08 4.09
N MET A 17 9.43 -1.33 4.52
CA MET A 17 9.71 -2.23 5.64
C MET A 17 9.76 -1.45 6.95
N VAL A 18 9.12 -1.98 7.98
CA VAL A 18 9.21 -1.47 9.36
C VAL A 18 9.33 -2.67 10.28
N ASP A 19 10.50 -2.83 10.90
CA ASP A 19 10.86 -4.03 11.67
C ASP A 19 10.64 -5.30 10.82
N ASP A 20 9.93 -6.29 11.35
CA ASP A 20 9.57 -7.54 10.65
C ASP A 20 8.28 -7.43 9.81
N PHE A 21 7.89 -6.23 9.40
CA PHE A 21 6.64 -6.01 8.67
C PHE A 21 6.85 -5.32 7.33
N VAL A 22 6.17 -5.84 6.31
CA VAL A 22 5.84 -5.06 5.10
C VAL A 22 4.64 -4.18 5.42
N VAL A 23 4.81 -2.88 5.25
CA VAL A 23 3.76 -1.88 5.46
C VAL A 23 3.42 -1.23 4.13
N ALA A 24 2.16 -1.39 3.71
CA ALA A 24 1.57 -0.64 2.62
C ALA A 24 0.64 0.43 3.21
N GLU A 25 0.83 1.69 2.83
CA GLU A 25 0.03 2.80 3.33
C GLU A 25 -0.30 3.81 2.23
N SER A 26 -1.38 4.55 2.43
CA SER A 26 -1.69 5.74 1.64
C SER A 26 -2.50 6.72 2.45
N LYS A 27 -2.30 8.01 2.13
CA LYS A 27 -3.08 9.11 2.67
C LYS A 27 -3.49 10.01 1.50
N HIS A 28 -4.78 9.98 1.20
CA HIS A 28 -5.42 10.96 0.35
C HIS A 28 -5.91 12.10 1.22
N GLU A 29 -5.27 13.27 1.07
CA GLU A 29 -5.64 14.46 1.82
C GLU A 29 -7.04 14.96 1.46
N GLU A 30 -7.59 15.86 2.27
CA GLU A 30 -8.92 16.40 2.07
C GLU A 30 -9.02 17.04 0.67
N MET A 31 -9.79 16.42 -0.22
CA MET A 31 -10.10 16.94 -1.54
C MET A 31 -11.60 17.21 -1.63
N GLN A 32 -11.95 18.34 -2.24
CA GLN A 32 -13.35 18.65 -2.53
C GLN A 32 -13.84 17.78 -3.70
N ASP A 33 -14.97 17.11 -3.53
CA ASP A 33 -15.69 16.37 -4.59
C ASP A 33 -17.08 16.98 -4.83
N GLU A 34 -17.88 16.34 -5.70
CA GLU A 34 -19.24 16.81 -6.03
C GLU A 34 -20.21 16.82 -4.82
N HIS A 35 -19.88 16.12 -3.74
CA HIS A 35 -20.74 15.91 -2.58
C HIS A 35 -20.20 16.52 -1.27
N GLY A 36 -19.01 17.11 -1.29
CA GLY A 36 -18.40 17.76 -0.12
C GLY A 36 -16.89 17.60 -0.12
N TYR A 37 -16.34 17.23 1.03
CA TYR A 37 -14.91 16.96 1.20
C TYR A 37 -14.70 15.49 1.49
N ILE A 38 -13.69 14.90 0.87
CA ILE A 38 -13.29 13.51 1.10
C ILE A 38 -11.84 13.41 1.51
N SER A 39 -11.60 12.65 2.57
CA SER A 39 -10.27 12.24 3.02
C SER A 39 -10.25 10.74 3.20
N ARG A 40 -9.21 10.06 2.74
CA ARG A 40 -9.07 8.60 2.90
C ARG A 40 -7.66 8.28 3.38
N GLN A 41 -7.54 7.33 4.29
CA GLN A 41 -6.26 6.81 4.74
C GLN A 41 -6.36 5.30 4.92
N PHE A 42 -5.33 4.57 4.53
CA PHE A 42 -5.20 3.16 4.89
C PHE A 42 -3.77 2.82 5.31
N GLN A 43 -3.66 1.77 6.11
CA GLN A 43 -2.39 1.14 6.44
C GLN A 43 -2.62 -0.37 6.62
N CYS A 44 -1.93 -1.18 5.83
CA CYS A 44 -1.90 -2.63 5.95
C CYS A 44 -0.49 -3.07 6.34
N ARG A 45 -0.39 -3.94 7.35
CA ARG A 45 0.89 -4.48 7.84
C ARG A 45 0.88 -6.00 7.74
N TYR A 46 1.88 -6.57 7.08
CA TYR A 46 2.06 -8.00 6.94
C TYR A 46 3.34 -8.42 7.64
N LYS A 47 3.22 -9.28 8.63
CA LYS A 47 4.38 -9.83 9.32
C LYS A 47 5.13 -10.78 8.39
N LEU A 48 6.43 -10.59 8.28
CA LEU A 48 7.32 -11.45 7.54
C LEU A 48 7.71 -12.67 8.39
N PRO A 49 8.00 -13.80 7.75
CA PRO A 49 8.72 -14.89 8.41
C PRO A 49 10.08 -14.40 8.92
N SER A 50 10.52 -14.93 10.06
CA SER A 50 11.77 -14.52 10.73
C SER A 50 13.05 -14.74 9.89
N ASP A 51 12.97 -15.58 8.86
CA ASP A 51 14.11 -15.96 8.01
C ASP A 51 14.13 -15.21 6.67
N MET A 52 13.25 -14.23 6.46
CA MET A 52 13.21 -13.45 5.21
C MET A 52 14.10 -12.22 5.26
N ASP A 53 14.87 -12.02 4.19
CA ASP A 53 15.62 -10.79 4.00
C ASP A 53 14.68 -9.61 3.68
N PRO A 54 14.85 -8.44 4.32
CA PRO A 54 13.98 -7.30 4.07
C PRO A 54 14.08 -6.72 2.65
N GLY A 55 15.18 -6.95 1.95
CA GLY A 55 15.39 -6.53 0.56
C GLY A 55 14.67 -7.43 -0.45
N SER A 56 14.13 -8.57 -0.02
CA SER A 56 13.47 -9.54 -0.90
C SER A 56 12.01 -9.19 -1.25
N VAL A 57 11.49 -8.03 -0.83
CA VAL A 57 10.10 -7.66 -1.11
C VAL A 57 10.01 -6.81 -2.36
N LEU A 58 9.27 -7.31 -3.33
CA LEU A 58 8.93 -6.60 -4.56
C LEU A 58 7.45 -6.24 -4.55
N SER A 59 7.13 -5.01 -4.96
CA SER A 59 5.76 -4.56 -5.13
C SER A 59 5.49 -4.14 -6.57
N GLN A 60 4.30 -4.46 -7.08
CA GLN A 60 3.82 -4.04 -8.39
C GLN A 60 2.38 -3.52 -8.26
N LEU A 61 2.07 -2.41 -8.92
CA LEU A 61 0.71 -1.89 -9.02
C LEU A 61 0.17 -2.19 -10.41
N SER A 62 -0.96 -2.90 -10.47
CA SER A 62 -1.64 -3.17 -11.73
C SER A 62 -2.49 -1.97 -12.18
N SER A 63 -2.80 -1.92 -13.48
CA SER A 63 -3.59 -0.83 -14.07
C SER A 63 -5.03 -0.75 -13.56
N ASP A 64 -5.56 -1.85 -13.01
CA ASP A 64 -6.89 -1.93 -12.38
C ASP A 64 -6.86 -1.60 -10.88
N GLY A 65 -5.73 -1.14 -10.35
CA GLY A 65 -5.64 -0.63 -8.98
C GLY A 65 -5.41 -1.71 -7.93
N VAL A 66 -4.79 -2.84 -8.28
CA VAL A 66 -4.41 -3.90 -7.34
C VAL A 66 -2.90 -3.82 -7.07
N LEU A 67 -2.54 -3.57 -5.81
CA LEU A 67 -1.17 -3.64 -5.33
C LEU A 67 -0.83 -5.10 -5.00
N ILE A 68 0.15 -5.64 -5.73
CA ILE A 68 0.67 -6.99 -5.58
C ILE A 68 1.99 -6.92 -4.84
N MET A 69 2.09 -7.58 -3.68
CA MET A 69 3.34 -7.76 -2.95
C MET A 69 3.82 -9.21 -3.11
N LEU A 70 5.04 -9.34 -3.61
CA LEU A 70 5.77 -10.58 -3.84
C LEU A 70 6.90 -10.69 -2.82
N LEU A 71 7.03 -11.87 -2.22
CA LEU A 71 8.13 -12.21 -1.33
C LEU A 71 9.09 -13.10 -2.13
N CYS A 72 10.33 -12.66 -2.32
CA CYS A 72 11.35 -13.39 -3.07
C CYS A 72 12.34 -14.15 -2.18
#